data_AF-A0A356XF67-F1
#
_entry.id   AF-A0A356XF67-F1
#
_cell.length_a   1.000
_cell.length_b   1.000
_cell.length_c   1.000
_cell.angle_alpha   90.00
_cell.angle_beta   90.00
_cell.angle_gamma   90.00
#
_symmetry.space_group_name_H-M   'P 1'
#
loop_
_entity.id
_entity.type
_entity.pdbx_description
1 polymer ?
#
loop_
_entity_poly.entity_id
_entity_poly.type
_entity_poly.pdbx_seq_one_letter_code
_entity_poly.pdbx_strand_id
1 'polypeptide(L)'
;MTHPPDNKNISASTEDYLEAIYLLSEEDPRVHSVAIARKLDVSRASVNKAVGLLRNSGLIVQEPYGTVSLTSKGLEQARQICQYHQVLLHFLQVVLNVTPAVAEQDACQIEHVISRETMQKLIQYVRQKEPQKEPQKGS
;
A
#
# COMPACT_ATOMS: atom_id res chain seq x y z
N MET A 1 6.35 -32.13 -0.90
CA MET A 1 7.22 -30.93 -0.77
C MET A 1 6.71 -30.08 0.37
N THR A 2 7.46 -30.01 1.48
CA THR A 2 7.17 -29.10 2.58
C THR A 2 7.73 -27.73 2.21
N HIS A 3 6.88 -26.76 1.90
CA HIS A 3 7.31 -25.35 1.93
C HIS A 3 7.69 -25.04 3.39
N PRO A 4 8.91 -24.57 3.67
CA PRO A 4 9.23 -24.04 4.99
C PRO A 4 8.33 -22.81 5.25
N PRO A 5 7.94 -22.53 6.50
CA PRO A 5 7.32 -21.26 6.82
C PRO A 5 8.36 -20.16 6.58
N ASP A 6 8.08 -19.27 5.64
CA ASP A 6 8.92 -18.08 5.45
C ASP A 6 8.91 -17.27 6.75
N ASN A 7 10.11 -17.14 7.30
CA ASN A 7 10.42 -16.50 8.56
C ASN A 7 9.97 -15.02 8.52
N LYS A 8 8.77 -14.74 9.04
CA LYS A 8 8.19 -13.40 9.18
C LYS A 8 9.02 -12.57 10.17
N ASN A 9 10.01 -11.87 9.64
CA ASN A 9 10.65 -10.71 10.27
C ASN A 9 11.04 -9.68 9.19
N ILE A 10 10.11 -9.37 8.30
CA ILE A 10 10.21 -8.16 7.48
C ILE A 10 9.66 -7.03 8.35
N SER A 11 10.54 -6.18 8.88
CA SER A 11 10.10 -4.95 9.54
C SER A 11 9.38 -4.08 8.51
N ALA A 12 8.16 -3.65 8.81
CA ALA A 12 7.41 -2.72 7.96
C ALA A 12 8.29 -1.51 7.56
N SER A 13 8.33 -1.24 6.26
CA SER A 13 9.00 -0.09 5.67
C SER A 13 8.28 1.21 6.04
N THR A 14 8.93 2.36 5.84
CA THR A 14 8.27 3.66 6.08
C THR A 14 7.06 3.88 5.15
N GLU A 15 7.06 3.25 3.98
CA GLU A 15 5.97 3.32 3.00
C GLU A 15 4.75 2.51 3.44
N ASP A 16 4.93 1.35 4.10
CA ASP A 16 3.84 0.58 4.71
C ASP A 16 3.06 1.42 5.74
N TYR A 17 3.76 2.23 6.55
CA TYR A 17 3.10 3.14 7.49
C TYR A 17 2.33 4.25 6.77
N LEU A 18 2.87 4.78 5.68
CA LEU A 18 2.19 5.81 4.90
C LEU A 18 0.92 5.26 4.25
N GLU A 19 0.99 4.06 3.69
CA GLU A 19 -0.16 3.35 3.13
C GLU A 19 -1.21 3.04 4.21
N ALA A 20 -0.78 2.52 5.36
CA ALA A 20 -1.68 2.23 6.46
C ALA A 20 -2.44 3.48 6.93
N ILE A 21 -1.75 4.62 7.03
CA ILE A 21 -2.38 5.91 7.35
C ILE A 21 -3.38 6.31 6.27
N TYR A 22 -3.04 6.15 4.99
CA TYR A 22 -3.95 6.45 3.90
C TYR A 22 -5.21 5.62 3.94
N LEU A 23 -5.10 4.31 4.05
CA LEU A 23 -6.25 3.40 4.10
C LEU A 23 -7.13 3.67 5.33
N LEU A 24 -6.54 3.99 6.49
CA LEU A 24 -7.31 4.39 7.68
C LEU A 24 -7.95 5.78 7.51
N SER A 25 -7.31 6.67 6.75
CA SER A 25 -7.79 8.04 6.54
C SER A 25 -9.04 8.12 5.65
N GLU A 26 -9.29 7.09 4.84
CA GLU A 26 -10.52 6.96 4.05
C GLU A 26 -11.76 6.76 4.93
N GLU A 27 -11.58 6.23 6.15
CA GLU A 27 -12.64 6.08 7.16
C GLU A 27 -12.71 7.31 8.09
N ASP A 28 -11.55 7.76 8.59
CA ASP A 28 -11.43 8.95 9.44
C ASP A 28 -10.16 9.75 9.09
N PRO A 29 -10.26 11.01 8.62
CA PRO A 29 -9.13 11.86 8.28
C PRO A 29 -8.07 12.04 9.38
N ARG A 30 -8.40 11.77 10.65
CA ARG A 30 -7.50 11.86 11.80
C ARG A 30 -7.19 10.47 12.34
N VAL A 31 -6.09 9.90 11.87
CA VAL A 31 -5.71 8.52 12.18
C VAL A 31 -4.98 8.45 13.52
N HIS A 32 -5.47 7.65 14.46
CA HIS A 32 -4.77 7.41 15.72
C HIS A 32 -3.60 6.43 15.57
N SER A 33 -2.45 6.71 16.19
CA SER A 33 -1.28 5.81 16.18
C SER A 33 -1.58 4.38 16.65
N VAL A 34 -2.58 4.18 17.52
CA VAL A 34 -3.02 2.85 17.96
C VAL A 34 -3.70 2.08 16.83
N ALA A 35 -4.45 2.75 15.96
CA ALA A 35 -5.06 2.12 14.79
C ALA A 35 -3.99 1.68 13.78
N ILE A 36 -2.96 2.52 13.57
CA ILE A 36 -1.80 2.18 12.73
C ILE A 36 -1.09 0.93 13.27
N ALA A 37 -0.84 0.89 14.59
CA ALA A 37 -0.17 -0.24 15.23
C ALA A 37 -0.94 -1.55 15.03
N ARG A 38 -2.27 -1.50 15.17
CA ARG A 38 -3.16 -2.65 14.97
C ARG A 38 -3.22 -3.09 13.51
N LYS A 39 -3.31 -2.14 12.57
CA LYS A 39 -3.42 -2.44 11.14
C LYS A 39 -2.18 -3.13 10.59
N LEU A 40 -1.00 -2.72 11.06
CA LEU A 40 0.29 -3.28 10.63
C LEU A 40 0.82 -4.41 11.51
N ASP A 41 0.11 -4.74 12.60
CA ASP A 41 0.57 -5.71 13.61
C ASP A 41 1.99 -5.42 14.14
N VAL A 42 2.25 -4.14 14.49
CA VAL A 42 3.56 -3.66 14.99
C VAL A 42 3.47 -2.98 16.35
N SER A 43 4.62 -2.84 17.01
CA SER A 43 4.71 -2.16 18.30
C SER A 43 4.43 -0.66 18.21
N ARG A 44 3.94 -0.07 19.32
CA ARG A 44 3.79 1.40 19.45
C ARG A 44 5.12 2.14 19.27
N ALA A 45 6.24 1.55 19.68
CA ALA A 45 7.56 2.14 19.50
C ALA A 45 7.93 2.22 18.00
N SER A 46 7.62 1.18 17.23
CA SER A 46 7.80 1.15 15.77
C SER A 46 6.97 2.23 15.08
N VAL A 47 5.70 2.36 15.46
CA VAL A 47 4.81 3.42 14.95
C VAL A 47 5.38 4.81 15.25
N ASN A 48 5.79 5.09 16.49
CA ASN A 48 6.35 6.40 16.85
C ASN A 48 7.61 6.74 16.04
N LYS A 49 8.48 5.75 15.81
CA LYS A 49 9.67 5.92 14.97
C LYS A 49 9.27 6.25 13.52
N ALA A 50 8.36 5.48 12.93
CA ALA A 50 7.92 5.67 11.55
C ALA A 50 7.17 7.00 11.35
N VAL A 51 6.27 7.36 12.27
CA VAL A 51 5.58 8.66 12.28
C VAL A 51 6.58 9.81 12.38
N GLY A 52 7.63 9.69 13.20
CA GLY A 52 8.72 10.67 13.24
C GLY A 52 9.41 10.85 11.89
N LEU A 53 9.72 9.75 11.19
CA LEU A 53 10.33 9.78 9.86
C LEU A 53 9.41 10.39 8.80
N LEU A 54 8.14 9.96 8.75
CA LEU A 54 7.15 10.49 7.81
C LEU A 54 6.91 12.00 8.01
N ARG A 55 6.87 12.45 9.27
CA ARG A 55 6.75 13.86 9.61
C ARG A 55 7.96 14.66 9.15
N ASN A 56 9.17 14.16 9.42
CA ASN A 56 10.42 14.81 8.99
C ASN A 56 10.53 14.89 7.45
N SER A 57 9.96 13.92 6.73
CA SER A 57 9.88 13.92 5.26
C SER A 57 8.76 14.81 4.70
N GLY A 58 7.97 15.46 5.57
CA GLY A 58 6.85 16.32 5.20
C GLY A 58 5.67 15.57 4.58
N LEU A 59 5.52 14.28 4.89
CA LEU A 59 4.44 13.44 4.34
C LEU A 59 3.20 13.46 5.23
N ILE A 60 3.37 13.67 6.54
CA ILE A 60 2.28 13.74 7.51
C ILE A 60 2.40 14.97 8.41
N VAL A 61 1.29 15.31 9.05
CA VAL A 61 1.21 16.19 10.21
C VAL A 61 0.74 15.36 11.41
N GLN A 62 1.34 15.60 12.57
CA GLN A 62 0.95 14.96 13.82
C GLN A 62 0.46 16.03 14.79
N GLU A 63 -0.76 15.86 15.30
CA GLU A 63 -1.32 16.76 16.31
C GLU A 63 -0.80 16.41 17.71
N PRO A 64 -0.81 17.36 18.67
CA PRO A 64 -0.37 17.13 20.05
C PRO A 64 -1.09 15.96 20.75
N TYR A 65 -2.33 15.68 20.35
CA TYR A 65 -3.18 14.62 20.91
C TYR A 65 -2.96 13.23 20.27
N GLY A 66 -1.96 13.09 19.38
CA GLY A 66 -1.50 11.80 18.87
C GLY A 66 -2.23 11.26 17.64
N THR A 67 -3.09 12.09 17.01
CA THR A 67 -3.64 11.84 15.68
C THR A 67 -2.66 12.24 14.60
N VAL A 68 -2.73 11.54 13.47
CA VAL A 68 -1.87 11.72 12.29
C VAL A 68 -2.77 11.96 11.08
N SER A 69 -2.40 12.94 10.25
CA SER A 69 -3.08 13.23 9.00
C SER A 69 -2.07 13.36 7.86
N LEU A 70 -2.47 12.95 6.66
CA LEU A 70 -1.65 13.10 5.46
C LEU A 70 -1.57 14.56 5.02
N THR A 71 -0.37 14.97 4.61
CA THR A 71 -0.21 16.18 3.80
C THR A 71 -0.63 15.89 2.35
N SER A 72 -0.76 16.92 1.51
CA SER A 72 -1.00 16.72 0.07
C SER A 72 0.09 15.85 -0.59
N LYS A 73 1.36 16.04 -0.20
CA LYS A 73 2.48 15.23 -0.69
C LYS A 73 2.39 13.78 -0.21
N GLY A 74 2.05 13.57 1.06
CA GLY A 74 1.85 12.23 1.62
C GLY A 74 0.69 11.49 0.95
N LEU A 75 -0.41 12.19 0.68
CA LEU A 75 -1.57 11.65 -0.01
C LEU A 75 -1.23 11.20 -1.43
N GLU A 76 -0.48 12.01 -2.19
CA GLU A 76 -0.05 11.65 -3.54
C GLU A 76 0.84 10.40 -3.53
N GLN A 77 1.83 10.36 -2.64
CA GLN A 77 2.74 9.22 -2.52
C GLN A 77 2.01 7.95 -2.05
N ALA A 78 1.12 8.06 -1.06
CA ALA A 78 0.32 6.91 -0.59
C ALA A 78 -0.57 6.34 -1.70
N ARG A 79 -1.24 7.22 -2.47
CA ARG A 79 -2.06 6.81 -3.61
C ARG A 79 -1.25 6.08 -4.68
N GLN A 80 -0.01 6.52 -4.91
CA GLN A 80 0.88 5.84 -5.85
C GLN A 80 1.23 4.43 -5.37
N ILE A 81 1.54 4.26 -4.09
CA ILE A 81 1.82 2.95 -3.48
C ILE A 81 0.60 2.03 -3.63
N CYS A 82 -0.58 2.47 -3.21
CA CYS A 82 -1.81 1.67 -3.38
C CYS A 82 -2.12 1.34 -4.85
N GLN A 83 -1.84 2.26 -5.77
CA GLN A 83 -2.01 2.00 -7.20
C GLN A 83 -1.06 0.88 -7.66
N TYR A 84 0.17 0.87 -7.17
CA TYR A 84 1.17 -0.14 -7.51
C TYR A 84 0.74 -1.49 -6.98
N HIS A 85 0.30 -1.54 -5.72
CA HIS A 85 -0.29 -2.72 -5.09
C HIS A 85 -1.39 -3.32 -5.97
N GLN A 86 -2.41 -2.52 -6.33
CA GLN A 86 -3.58 -2.98 -7.07
C GLN A 86 -3.22 -3.52 -8.46
N VAL A 87 -2.28 -2.87 -9.15
CA VAL A 87 -1.83 -3.29 -10.49
C VAL A 87 -1.06 -4.61 -10.41
N LEU A 88 -0.17 -4.74 -9.42
CA LEU A 88 0.57 -5.98 -9.17
C LEU A 88 -0.38 -7.11 -8.80
N LEU A 89 -1.28 -6.88 -7.85
CA LEU A 89 -2.27 -7.86 -7.39
C LEU A 89 -3.12 -8.36 -8.57
N HIS A 90 -3.64 -7.43 -9.38
CA HIS A 90 -4.42 -7.77 -10.56
C HIS A 90 -3.59 -8.57 -11.57
N PHE A 91 -2.36 -8.14 -11.86
CA PHE A 91 -1.48 -8.87 -12.77
C PHE A 91 -1.18 -10.30 -12.29
N LEU A 92 -0.80 -10.45 -11.02
CA LEU A 92 -0.48 -11.74 -10.42
C LEU A 92 -1.70 -12.68 -10.43
N GLN A 93 -2.87 -12.18 -10.05
CA GLN A 93 -4.08 -12.99 -9.98
C GLN A 93 -4.68 -13.29 -11.36
N VAL A 94 -4.84 -12.28 -12.22
CA VAL A 94 -5.64 -12.41 -13.45
C VAL A 94 -4.79 -12.86 -14.63
N VAL A 95 -3.55 -12.37 -14.73
CA VAL A 95 -2.67 -12.71 -15.85
C VAL A 95 -1.86 -13.97 -15.55
N LEU A 96 -1.29 -14.07 -14.36
CA LEU A 96 -0.44 -15.21 -13.98
C LEU A 96 -1.19 -16.33 -13.26
N ASN A 97 -2.45 -16.09 -12.86
CA ASN A 97 -3.28 -17.07 -12.14
C ASN A 97 -2.65 -17.55 -10.82
N VAL A 98 -1.94 -16.65 -10.14
CA VAL A 98 -1.40 -16.86 -8.78
C VAL A 98 -2.55 -16.86 -7.78
N THR A 99 -2.47 -17.71 -6.76
CA THR A 99 -3.51 -17.79 -5.72
C THR A 99 -3.66 -16.46 -4.99
N PRO A 100 -4.87 -16.08 -4.54
CA PRO A 100 -5.09 -14.76 -3.94
C PRO A 100 -4.17 -14.44 -2.78
N ALA A 101 -3.93 -15.39 -1.88
CA ALA A 101 -3.09 -15.20 -0.71
C ALA A 101 -1.60 -14.95 -1.06
N VAL A 102 -1.08 -15.65 -2.06
CA VAL A 102 0.31 -15.46 -2.52
C VAL A 102 0.42 -14.14 -3.28
N ALA A 103 -0.55 -13.84 -4.15
CA ALA A 103 -0.55 -12.60 -4.92
C ALA A 103 -0.59 -11.35 -4.04
N GLU A 104 -1.37 -11.38 -2.94
CA GLU A 104 -1.42 -10.30 -1.95
C GLU A 104 -0.06 -10.07 -1.29
N GLN A 105 0.55 -11.16 -0.80
CA GLN A 105 1.84 -11.12 -0.13
C GLN A 105 2.96 -10.64 -1.08
N ASP A 106 2.94 -11.09 -2.33
CA ASP A 106 3.94 -10.72 -3.33
C ASP A 106 3.76 -9.28 -3.81
N ALA A 107 2.51 -8.85 -4.07
CA ALA A 107 2.22 -7.46 -4.47
C ALA A 107 2.72 -6.46 -3.42
N CYS A 108 2.37 -6.70 -2.15
CA CYS A 108 2.79 -5.88 -1.01
C CYS A 108 4.32 -5.78 -0.87
N GLN A 109 5.07 -6.84 -1.17
CA GLN A 109 6.53 -6.78 -1.13
C GLN A 109 7.12 -6.06 -2.34
N ILE A 110 6.57 -6.31 -3.53
CA ILE A 110 7.11 -5.82 -4.79
C ILE A 110 6.89 -4.32 -4.95
N GLU A 111 5.75 -3.78 -4.53
CA GLU A 111 5.38 -2.37 -4.75
C GLU A 111 6.39 -1.36 -4.17
N HIS A 112 7.09 -1.72 -3.08
CA HIS A 112 8.05 -0.86 -2.40
C HIS A 112 9.45 -0.86 -3.04
N VAL A 113 9.76 -1.85 -3.86
CA VAL A 113 11.11 -2.05 -4.43
C VAL A 113 11.14 -2.01 -5.95
N ILE A 114 9.98 -2.15 -6.60
CA ILE A 114 9.88 -2.15 -8.05
C ILE A 114 10.24 -0.77 -8.62
N SER A 115 11.03 -0.77 -9.69
CA SER A 115 11.38 0.47 -10.37
C SER A 115 10.15 1.12 -11.00
N ARG A 116 10.13 2.46 -11.02
CA ARG A 116 9.06 3.23 -11.67
C ARG A 116 8.89 2.85 -13.15
N GLU A 117 9.99 2.59 -13.86
CA GLU A 117 9.95 2.20 -15.27
C GLU A 117 9.23 0.86 -15.44
N THR A 118 9.61 -0.16 -14.67
CA THR A 118 8.99 -1.48 -14.70
C THR A 118 7.51 -1.38 -14.38
N MET A 119 7.14 -0.64 -13.33
CA MET A 119 5.75 -0.49 -12.94
C MET A 119 4.92 0.23 -14.02
N GLN A 120 5.46 1.28 -14.65
CA GLN A 120 4.78 1.96 -15.75
C GLN A 120 4.51 1.03 -16.94
N LYS A 121 5.48 0.18 -17.29
CA LYS A 121 5.29 -0.84 -18.34
C LYS A 121 4.24 -1.88 -17.94
N LEU A 122 4.21 -2.29 -16.68
CA LEU A 122 3.20 -3.21 -16.16
C LEU A 122 1.80 -2.62 -16.21
N ILE A 123 1.63 -1.36 -15.78
CA ILE A 123 0.36 -0.62 -15.88
C ILE A 123 -0.13 -0.58 -17.33
N GLN A 124 0.77 -0.28 -18.28
CA GLN A 124 0.44 -0.27 -19.71
C GLN A 124 0.00 -1.66 -20.19
N TYR A 125 0.71 -2.71 -19.82
CA TYR A 125 0.40 -4.08 -20.18
C TYR A 125 -0.99 -4.50 -19.66
N VAL A 126 -1.26 -4.27 -18.37
CA VAL A 126 -2.55 -4.61 -17.75
C VAL A 126 -3.70 -3.89 -18.45
N ARG A 127 -3.58 -2.58 -18.69
CA ARG A 127 -4.62 -1.79 -19.39
C ARG A 127 -4.92 -2.26 -20.81
N GLN A 128 -3.94 -2.81 -21.53
CA GLN A 128 -4.16 -3.36 -22.87
C GLN A 128 -4.89 -4.70 -22.86
N LYS A 129 -4.78 -5.45 -21.76
CA LYS A 129 -5.37 -6.78 -21.59
C LYS A 129 -6.74 -6.74 -20.92
N GLU A 130 -7.11 -5.62 -20.30
CA GLU A 130 -8.49 -5.46 -19.82
C GLU A 130 -9.46 -5.37 -21.01
N PRO A 131 -10.53 -6.18 -21.04
CA PRO A 131 -11.56 -6.00 -22.03
C PRO A 131 -12.18 -4.62 -21.87
N GLN A 132 -12.22 -3.83 -22.95
CA GLN A 132 -12.96 -2.57 -22.93
C GLN A 132 -14.42 -2.88 -22.56
N LYS A 133 -14.89 -2.34 -21.43
CA LYS A 133 -16.33 -2.37 -21.12
C LYS A 133 -17.04 -1.62 -22.25
N GLU A 134 -17.80 -2.34 -23.07
CA GLU A 134 -18.68 -1.72 -24.05
C GLU A 134 -19.63 -0.76 -23.32
N PRO A 135 -19.85 0.47 -23.83
CA PRO A 135 -20.85 1.35 -23.26
C PRO A 135 -22.21 0.69 -23.41
N GLN A 136 -22.87 0.40 -22.28
CA GLN A 136 -24.25 -0.05 -22.26
C GLN A 136 -25.09 1.01 -22.98
N LYS A 137 -25.52 0.70 -24.22
CA LYS A 137 -26.57 1.46 -24.90
C LYS A 137 -27.84 1.26 -24.08
N GLY A 138 -28.26 2.31 -23.38
CA GLY A 138 -29.56 2.37 -22.73
C GLY A 138 -30.66 2.06 -23.73
N SER A 139 -31.54 1.15 -23.35
CA SER A 139 -32.85 0.94 -23.99
C SER A 139 -33.83 2.03 -23.56
#